data_AF-A0A943F8M2-F1
#
_entry.id   AF-A0A943F8M2-F1
#
_cell.length_a   1.000
_cell.length_b   1.000
_cell.length_c   1.000
_cell.angle_alpha   90.00
_cell.angle_beta   90.00
_cell.angle_gamma   90.00
#
_symmetry.space_group_name_H-M   'P 1'
#
loop_
_entity.id
_entity.type
_entity.pdbx_description
1 polymer ?
#
loop_
_entity_poly.entity_id
_entity_poly.type
_entity_poly.pdbx_seq_one_letter_code
_entity_poly.pdbx_strand_id
1 'polypeptide(L)'
;MKKTLALVLAALMTAGMTTVAFAAPATKDDADLEIKLVSEQRGNTLYVDANDDGRFGTTDDTFTTNDGNPMPQGKVTIDPPVEGKPEDVDLSVVKGSKKVAIPLLRDGVGKATEKEDIRNIKVKTDWKVGELTEKPEIEFVKIGTEYVYAVTFTLPEAAEIKTSDLAGSISVYRSSSQLKDDYEDKELVTLNFGSEYGYKEEKYNAVVDWDKVEVVDFKGVDGEETLVFGDFEFEVDVTGQGKLNLKWNQDFNKEFAAMYDYANIDFVNFVKTPSFNKNGVVYIYADEDAYIYEVTADGAKEIKGLKWDEDYEAWTFK
;
A
#
# COMPACT_ATOMS: atom_id res chain seq x y z
N MET A 1 49.26 25.11 22.63
CA MET A 1 49.00 24.70 21.23
C MET A 1 47.49 24.49 21.05
N LYS A 2 46.97 24.80 19.84
CA LYS A 2 45.56 24.85 19.38
C LYS A 2 44.81 26.19 19.61
N LYS A 3 45.24 27.25 18.92
CA LYS A 3 44.50 28.53 18.76
C LYS A 3 44.49 29.07 17.31
N THR A 4 44.75 28.23 16.30
CA THR A 4 45.03 28.71 14.92
C THR A 4 44.01 28.35 13.84
N LEU A 5 42.88 27.71 14.15
CA LEU A 5 41.90 27.30 13.12
C LEU A 5 40.69 28.25 12.96
N ALA A 6 40.43 29.16 13.90
CA ALA A 6 39.26 30.05 13.83
C ALA A 6 39.46 31.29 12.92
N LEU A 7 40.69 31.63 12.55
CA LEU A 7 40.98 32.88 11.82
C LEU A 7 40.90 32.72 10.28
N VAL A 8 40.96 31.50 9.75
CA VAL A 8 41.00 31.27 8.29
C VAL A 8 39.60 31.34 7.67
N LEU A 9 38.53 31.07 8.43
CA LEU A 9 37.17 31.08 7.88
C LEU A 9 36.54 32.48 7.82
N ALA A 10 37.05 33.43 8.60
CA ALA A 10 36.59 34.83 8.58
C ALA A 10 37.16 35.66 7.42
N ALA A 11 38.24 35.20 6.77
CA ALA A 11 38.89 35.93 5.68
C ALA A 11 38.30 35.63 4.28
N LEU A 12 37.45 34.60 4.15
CA LEU A 12 36.79 34.25 2.87
C LEU A 12 35.44 34.97 2.65
N MET A 13 34.96 35.75 3.62
CA MET A 13 33.62 36.37 3.59
C MET A 13 33.62 37.84 3.17
N THR A 14 34.77 38.42 2.80
CA THR A 14 34.87 39.85 2.45
C THR A 14 35.05 40.15 0.96
N ALA A 15 34.96 39.14 0.07
CA ALA A 15 35.09 39.35 -1.36
C ALA A 15 34.02 38.57 -2.13
N GLY A 16 32.84 39.17 -2.27
CA GLY A 16 31.78 38.64 -3.11
C GLY A 16 30.47 39.34 -2.83
N MET A 17 30.25 40.48 -3.48
CA MET A 17 28.93 41.11 -3.55
C MET A 17 27.95 40.15 -4.25
N THR A 18 27.33 39.27 -3.47
CA THR A 18 26.07 38.64 -3.83
C THR A 18 25.16 38.90 -2.65
N THR A 19 24.12 39.70 -2.87
CA THR A 19 23.02 39.87 -1.92
C THR A 19 22.34 38.51 -1.80
N VAL A 20 22.73 37.72 -0.80
CA VAL A 20 21.96 36.55 -0.38
C VAL A 20 20.88 37.06 0.57
N ALA A 21 19.66 37.19 0.07
CA ALA A 21 18.50 37.45 0.92
C ALA A 21 18.14 36.13 1.63
N PHE A 22 18.46 36.04 2.92
CA PHE A 22 17.87 35.02 3.77
C PHE A 22 16.45 35.47 4.12
N ALA A 23 15.46 34.68 3.71
CA ALA A 23 14.10 34.81 4.24
C ALA A 23 14.18 34.64 5.77
N ALA A 24 13.40 35.44 6.50
CA ALA A 24 13.34 35.35 7.95
C ALA A 24 13.04 33.91 8.37
N PRO A 25 13.71 33.37 9.41
CA PRO A 25 13.33 32.08 9.96
C PRO A 25 11.87 32.16 10.42
N ALA A 26 11.07 31.23 9.91
CA ALA A 26 9.81 30.75 10.47
C ALA A 26 9.83 30.96 11.99
N THR A 27 8.99 31.89 12.47
CA THR A 27 8.90 32.20 13.90
C THR A 27 8.24 31.03 14.61
N LYS A 28 8.58 30.86 15.88
CA LYS A 28 8.26 29.72 16.74
C LYS A 28 6.78 29.33 16.94
N ASP A 29 5.86 29.97 16.23
CA ASP A 29 4.45 29.56 16.12
C ASP A 29 4.22 28.65 14.88
N ASP A 30 5.24 28.42 14.03
CA ASP A 30 5.26 27.45 12.92
C ASP A 30 5.52 25.99 13.40
N ALA A 31 5.17 25.68 14.65
CA ALA A 31 5.18 24.31 15.16
C ALA A 31 3.89 23.55 14.80
N ASP A 32 2.85 24.27 14.40
CA ASP A 32 1.62 23.69 13.89
C ASP A 32 1.89 23.06 12.52
N LEU A 33 1.47 21.81 12.36
CA LEU A 33 1.48 21.14 11.07
C LEU A 33 0.59 21.88 10.08
N GLU A 34 1.19 22.75 9.26
CA GLU A 34 0.43 23.48 8.24
C GLU A 34 -0.21 22.55 7.21
N ILE A 35 0.40 21.39 6.93
CA ILE A 35 -0.06 20.41 5.95
C ILE A 35 -0.04 19.00 6.53
N LYS A 36 -1.19 18.34 6.47
CA LYS A 36 -1.47 16.99 6.95
C LYS A 36 -1.96 16.10 5.80
N LEU A 37 -1.71 14.79 5.89
CA LEU A 37 -2.36 13.78 5.04
C LEU A 37 -3.74 13.39 5.59
N VAL A 38 -3.95 13.52 6.90
CA VAL A 38 -5.20 13.12 7.56
C VAL A 38 -5.52 14.05 8.73
N SER A 39 -6.80 14.33 8.93
CA SER A 39 -7.27 15.15 10.04
C SER A 39 -7.61 14.27 11.25
N GLU A 40 -7.14 14.67 12.43
CA GLU A 40 -7.47 14.06 13.74
C GLU A 40 -8.98 14.01 14.07
N GLN A 41 -9.82 14.85 13.44
CA GLN A 41 -11.25 14.91 13.71
C GLN A 41 -12.12 14.36 12.59
N ARG A 42 -11.65 14.45 11.34
CA ARG A 42 -12.46 14.19 10.14
C ARG A 42 -11.86 13.16 9.20
N GLY A 43 -10.66 12.67 9.48
CA GLY A 43 -9.95 11.78 8.58
C GLY A 43 -9.57 12.48 7.27
N ASN A 44 -9.57 11.73 6.18
CA ASN A 44 -9.44 12.23 4.80
C ASN A 44 -10.12 11.24 3.83
N THR A 45 -9.93 11.45 2.53
CA THR A 45 -10.41 10.53 1.50
C THR A 45 -9.35 10.39 0.42
N LEU A 46 -8.97 9.16 0.10
CA LEU A 46 -8.22 8.85 -1.11
C LEU A 46 -9.21 8.69 -2.27
N TYR A 47 -8.85 9.22 -3.43
CA TYR A 47 -9.64 9.11 -4.64
C TYR A 47 -8.90 8.27 -5.67
N VAL A 48 -9.56 7.26 -6.20
CA VAL A 48 -9.09 6.42 -7.30
C VAL A 48 -9.67 6.99 -8.60
N ASP A 49 -8.80 7.25 -9.58
CA ASP A 49 -9.17 7.49 -10.97
C ASP A 49 -9.53 6.13 -11.58
N ALA A 50 -10.80 5.74 -11.46
CA ALA A 50 -11.23 4.38 -11.78
C ALA A 50 -11.48 4.22 -13.30
N ASN A 51 -11.84 5.32 -13.97
CA ASN A 51 -12.14 5.37 -15.41
C ASN A 51 -10.91 5.76 -16.28
N ASP A 52 -9.77 6.05 -15.66
CA ASP A 52 -8.50 6.45 -16.29
C ASP A 52 -8.62 7.77 -17.11
N ASP A 53 -9.47 8.71 -16.67
CA ASP A 53 -9.70 9.98 -17.37
C ASP A 53 -8.86 11.15 -16.85
N GLY A 54 -8.04 10.90 -15.82
CA GLY A 54 -7.18 11.89 -15.17
C GLY A 54 -7.92 12.86 -14.24
N ARG A 55 -9.19 12.57 -13.92
CA ARG A 55 -10.01 13.27 -12.92
C ARG A 55 -10.31 12.31 -11.78
N PHE A 56 -10.68 12.89 -10.66
CA PHE A 56 -10.92 12.14 -9.44
C PHE A 56 -12.27 12.55 -8.86
N GLY A 57 -12.94 11.63 -8.18
CA GLY A 57 -14.17 11.95 -7.47
C GLY A 57 -15.36 12.26 -8.38
N THR A 58 -15.31 11.88 -9.66
CA THR A 58 -16.42 12.06 -10.60
C THR A 58 -17.44 10.93 -10.44
N THR A 59 -18.65 11.09 -10.97
CA THR A 59 -19.72 10.08 -10.78
C THR A 59 -19.46 8.76 -11.49
N ASP A 60 -18.58 8.79 -12.49
CA ASP A 60 -18.12 7.66 -13.29
C ASP A 60 -16.85 7.00 -12.75
N ASP A 61 -16.20 7.59 -11.74
CA ASP A 61 -15.19 6.90 -10.93
C ASP A 61 -15.91 5.87 -10.05
N THR A 62 -16.14 4.66 -10.55
CA THR A 62 -16.81 3.62 -9.74
C THR A 62 -16.06 2.31 -9.85
N PHE A 63 -15.85 1.65 -8.72
CA PHE A 63 -15.37 0.28 -8.64
C PHE A 63 -16.15 -0.48 -7.56
N THR A 64 -15.99 -1.79 -7.48
CA THR A 64 -16.66 -2.65 -6.49
C THR A 64 -15.62 -3.27 -5.58
N THR A 65 -15.90 -3.32 -4.27
CA THR A 65 -15.11 -4.11 -3.34
C THR A 65 -15.29 -5.61 -3.58
N ASN A 66 -14.42 -6.42 -2.98
CA ASN A 66 -14.50 -7.88 -3.08
C ASN A 66 -15.84 -8.43 -2.55
N ASP A 67 -16.44 -7.78 -1.54
CA ASP A 67 -17.78 -8.13 -1.02
C ASP A 67 -18.94 -7.74 -1.94
N GLY A 68 -18.64 -7.05 -3.04
CA GLY A 68 -19.61 -6.50 -3.99
C GLY A 68 -20.22 -5.17 -3.55
N ASN A 69 -19.60 -4.46 -2.61
CA ASN A 69 -20.04 -3.11 -2.25
C ASN A 69 -19.54 -2.10 -3.29
N PRO A 70 -20.42 -1.30 -3.92
CA PRO A 70 -19.98 -0.29 -4.85
C PRO A 70 -19.29 0.85 -4.09
N MET A 71 -18.14 1.29 -4.61
CA MET A 71 -17.40 2.47 -4.18
C MET A 71 -17.64 3.59 -5.19
N PRO A 72 -18.63 4.46 -4.94
CA PRO A 72 -18.94 5.56 -5.84
C PRO A 72 -17.88 6.66 -5.72
N GLN A 73 -17.64 7.35 -6.84
CA GLN A 73 -16.68 8.45 -6.94
C GLN A 73 -15.24 8.08 -6.56
N GLY A 74 -14.87 6.81 -6.72
CA GLY A 74 -13.52 6.31 -6.48
C GLY A 74 -13.06 6.50 -5.04
N LYS A 75 -13.98 6.71 -4.09
CA LYS A 75 -13.63 7.11 -2.72
C LYS A 75 -13.19 5.92 -1.90
N VAL A 76 -12.04 6.06 -1.25
CA VAL A 76 -11.56 5.23 -0.15
C VAL A 76 -11.47 6.12 1.08
N THR A 77 -12.25 5.79 2.11
CA THR A 77 -12.26 6.54 3.37
C THR A 77 -10.94 6.35 4.10
N ILE A 78 -10.42 7.43 4.68
CA ILE A 78 -9.31 7.40 5.61
C ILE A 78 -9.88 7.93 6.92
N ASP A 79 -9.93 7.10 7.95
CA ASP A 79 -10.49 7.48 9.24
C ASP A 79 -9.57 8.46 9.99
N PRO A 80 -10.08 9.15 11.02
CA PRO A 80 -9.21 9.93 11.89
C PRO A 80 -8.23 9.01 12.63
N PRO A 81 -6.92 9.31 12.63
CA PRO A 81 -5.94 8.45 13.28
C PRO A 81 -6.10 8.46 14.81
N VAL A 82 -5.63 7.39 15.42
CA VAL A 82 -5.41 7.32 16.88
C VAL A 82 -4.08 7.99 17.21
N GLU A 83 -4.02 8.73 18.32
CA GLU A 83 -2.80 9.43 18.76
C GLU A 83 -1.57 8.52 18.75
N GLY A 84 -0.50 8.97 18.09
CA GLY A 84 0.76 8.24 17.92
C GLY A 84 0.70 7.04 16.95
N LYS A 85 -0.44 6.74 16.32
CA LYS A 85 -0.59 5.66 15.33
C LYS A 85 -1.08 6.22 13.98
N PRO A 86 -0.23 6.24 12.94
CA PRO A 86 -0.67 6.59 11.59
C PRO A 86 -1.82 5.70 11.10
N GLU A 87 -2.74 6.28 10.34
CA GLU A 87 -3.91 5.56 9.85
C GLU A 87 -3.59 4.63 8.68
N ASP A 88 -4.37 3.56 8.59
CA ASP A 88 -4.20 2.49 7.64
C ASP A 88 -5.18 2.68 6.47
N VAL A 89 -4.67 2.78 5.25
CA VAL A 89 -5.48 2.95 4.04
C VAL A 89 -5.69 1.61 3.37
N ASP A 90 -6.94 1.17 3.28
CA ASP A 90 -7.27 -0.07 2.59
C ASP A 90 -7.34 0.10 1.07
N LEU A 91 -6.36 -0.46 0.37
CA LEU A 91 -6.33 -0.59 -1.08
C LEU A 91 -6.51 -2.04 -1.54
N SER A 92 -6.94 -2.94 -0.65
CA SER A 92 -7.19 -4.36 -0.96
C SER A 92 -8.32 -4.57 -1.99
N VAL A 93 -9.10 -3.53 -2.23
CA VAL A 93 -10.25 -3.46 -3.15
C VAL A 93 -9.97 -2.68 -4.43
N VAL A 94 -8.78 -2.09 -4.58
CA VAL A 94 -8.42 -1.26 -5.73
C VAL A 94 -7.54 -2.04 -6.70
N LYS A 95 -7.98 -2.15 -7.95
CA LYS A 95 -7.21 -2.81 -9.02
C LYS A 95 -5.84 -2.15 -9.23
N GLY A 96 -4.87 -2.95 -9.69
CA GLY A 96 -3.55 -2.44 -10.07
C GLY A 96 -3.60 -1.39 -11.18
N SER A 97 -2.49 -0.68 -11.39
CA SER A 97 -2.30 0.35 -12.43
C SER A 97 -3.20 1.59 -12.33
N LYS A 98 -4.08 1.69 -11.33
CA LYS A 98 -4.94 2.85 -11.12
C LYS A 98 -4.18 4.01 -10.50
N LYS A 99 -4.43 5.23 -11.00
CA LYS A 99 -3.91 6.45 -10.39
C LYS A 99 -4.76 6.80 -9.18
N VAL A 100 -4.11 7.21 -8.08
CA VAL A 100 -4.78 7.63 -6.86
C VAL A 100 -4.33 9.02 -6.44
N ALA A 101 -5.20 9.74 -5.72
CA ALA A 101 -4.96 11.07 -5.21
C ALA A 101 -5.41 11.19 -3.75
N ILE A 102 -4.50 11.66 -2.88
CA ILE A 102 -4.77 11.96 -1.47
C ILE A 102 -4.70 13.48 -1.30
N PRO A 103 -5.83 14.19 -1.12
CA PRO A 103 -5.83 15.63 -0.94
C PRO A 103 -4.99 16.02 0.27
N LEU A 104 -4.12 17.01 0.12
CA LEU A 104 -3.39 17.59 1.25
C LEU A 104 -4.34 18.47 2.05
N LEU A 105 -4.29 18.36 3.37
CA LEU A 105 -5.15 19.11 4.28
C LEU A 105 -4.35 20.19 4.97
N ARG A 106 -4.88 21.42 4.96
CA ARG A 106 -4.46 22.51 5.82
C ARG A 106 -5.16 22.41 7.16
N ASP A 107 -4.37 22.56 8.22
CA ASP A 107 -4.89 22.50 9.57
C ASP A 107 -5.94 23.59 9.83
N GLY A 108 -7.08 23.19 10.40
CA GLY A 108 -8.23 24.07 10.64
C GLY A 108 -8.94 24.66 9.40
N VAL A 109 -8.43 24.48 8.17
CA VAL A 109 -8.95 25.13 6.96
C VAL A 109 -9.58 24.14 5.97
N GLY A 110 -9.05 22.92 5.84
CA GLY A 110 -9.52 21.93 4.87
C GLY A 110 -8.54 21.72 3.71
N LYS A 111 -8.99 21.33 2.53
CA LYS A 111 -8.08 20.97 1.41
C LYS A 111 -7.16 22.14 1.02
N ALA A 112 -5.90 21.83 0.72
CA ALA A 112 -4.93 22.78 0.21
C ALA A 112 -5.24 23.14 -1.25
N THR A 113 -5.45 24.42 -1.54
CA THR A 113 -5.82 24.92 -2.87
C THR A 113 -4.80 25.91 -3.42
N GLU A 114 -3.88 26.40 -2.59
CA GLU A 114 -2.92 27.43 -2.97
C GLU A 114 -1.50 26.86 -3.04
N LYS A 115 -0.73 27.34 -4.02
CA LYS A 115 0.64 26.85 -4.24
C LYS A 115 1.57 27.13 -3.05
N GLU A 116 1.34 28.23 -2.34
CA GLU A 116 2.15 28.58 -1.17
C GLU A 116 1.95 27.60 -0.02
N ASP A 117 0.75 27.00 0.11
CA ASP A 117 0.44 25.98 1.13
C ASP A 117 1.40 24.78 1.03
N ILE A 118 1.69 24.35 -0.20
CA ILE A 118 2.53 23.17 -0.48
C ILE A 118 4.00 23.50 -0.70
N ARG A 119 4.38 24.77 -0.58
CA ARG A 119 5.74 25.22 -0.86
C ARG A 119 6.70 24.55 0.12
N ASN A 120 7.71 23.85 -0.38
CA ASN A 120 8.70 23.09 0.39
C ASN A 120 8.15 21.85 1.11
N ILE A 121 6.90 21.43 0.85
CA ILE A 121 6.44 20.12 1.26
C ILE A 121 7.07 19.07 0.34
N LYS A 122 7.52 17.98 0.94
CA LYS A 122 8.15 16.84 0.27
C LYS A 122 7.36 15.58 0.59
N VAL A 123 7.43 14.62 -0.31
CA VAL A 123 6.85 13.29 -0.13
C VAL A 123 7.99 12.30 0.10
N LYS A 124 7.84 11.43 1.10
CA LYS A 124 8.70 10.28 1.35
C LYS A 124 7.87 9.02 1.28
N THR A 125 8.43 7.98 0.71
CA THR A 125 7.87 6.64 0.71
C THR A 125 8.79 5.65 1.41
N ASP A 126 8.22 4.65 2.06
CA ASP A 126 8.93 3.49 2.59
C ASP A 126 8.12 2.23 2.29
N TRP A 127 8.29 1.70 1.07
CA TRP A 127 7.63 0.48 0.60
C TRP A 127 8.34 -0.76 1.11
N LYS A 128 7.57 -1.71 1.65
CA LYS A 128 8.03 -3.01 2.14
C LYS A 128 7.68 -4.14 1.18
N VAL A 129 6.53 -4.03 0.52
CA VAL A 129 6.08 -4.93 -0.54
C VAL A 129 5.57 -4.07 -1.69
N GLY A 130 5.86 -4.48 -2.91
CA GLY A 130 5.58 -3.70 -4.10
C GLY A 130 6.52 -2.52 -4.28
N GLU A 131 6.64 -2.10 -5.54
CA GLU A 131 7.35 -0.89 -5.90
C GLU A 131 6.51 -0.09 -6.89
N LEU A 132 6.47 1.22 -6.70
CA LEU A 132 5.83 2.11 -7.67
C LEU A 132 6.76 2.31 -8.86
N THR A 133 6.20 2.31 -10.07
CA THR A 133 6.94 2.67 -11.29
C THR A 133 7.49 4.09 -11.21
N GLU A 134 6.71 5.00 -10.63
CA GLU A 134 7.07 6.39 -10.43
C GLU A 134 6.86 6.77 -8.96
N LYS A 135 7.70 7.68 -8.45
CA LYS A 135 7.58 8.14 -7.06
C LYS A 135 6.32 8.98 -6.91
N PRO A 136 5.64 8.95 -5.75
CA PRO A 136 4.52 9.84 -5.51
C PRO A 136 4.98 11.30 -5.55
N GLU A 137 4.15 12.14 -6.16
CA GLU A 137 4.40 13.57 -6.32
C GLU A 137 3.22 14.40 -5.79
N ILE A 138 3.46 15.69 -5.56
CA ILE A 138 2.38 16.63 -5.21
C ILE A 138 1.90 17.29 -6.50
N GLU A 139 0.68 16.97 -6.91
CA GLU A 139 0.06 17.50 -8.12
C GLU A 139 -1.13 18.39 -7.79
N PHE A 140 -1.43 19.36 -8.67
CA PHE A 140 -2.66 20.15 -8.60
C PHE A 140 -3.73 19.49 -9.47
N VAL A 141 -4.61 18.73 -8.84
CA VAL A 141 -5.57 17.84 -9.50
C VAL A 141 -7.00 18.31 -9.28
N LYS A 142 -7.91 17.87 -10.17
CA LYS A 142 -9.34 18.14 -10.04
C LYS A 142 -10.02 16.98 -9.32
N ILE A 143 -10.61 17.27 -8.16
CA ILE A 143 -11.40 16.32 -7.39
C ILE A 143 -12.85 16.81 -7.35
N GLY A 144 -13.75 16.08 -8.00
CA GLY A 144 -15.11 16.52 -8.28
C GLY A 144 -15.12 17.83 -9.08
N THR A 145 -15.56 18.92 -8.45
CA THR A 145 -15.63 20.24 -9.08
C THR A 145 -14.48 21.18 -8.67
N GLU A 146 -13.64 20.77 -7.73
CA GLU A 146 -12.64 21.63 -7.10
C GLU A 146 -11.22 21.22 -7.53
N TYR A 147 -10.32 22.20 -7.66
CA TYR A 147 -8.90 21.94 -7.85
C TYR A 147 -8.17 22.04 -6.52
N VAL A 148 -7.39 21.02 -6.18
CA VAL A 148 -6.67 20.91 -4.91
C VAL A 148 -5.30 20.31 -5.13
N TYR A 149 -4.38 20.58 -4.20
CA TYR A 149 -3.11 19.87 -4.16
C TYR A 149 -3.30 18.51 -3.47
N ALA A 150 -2.79 17.46 -4.11
CA ALA A 150 -2.87 16.09 -3.62
C ALA A 150 -1.54 15.38 -3.81
N VAL A 151 -1.25 14.42 -2.93
CA VAL A 151 -0.22 13.41 -3.21
C VAL A 151 -0.81 12.40 -4.18
N THR A 152 -0.18 12.23 -5.32
CA THR A 152 -0.63 11.35 -6.40
C THR A 152 0.40 10.30 -6.73
N PHE A 153 -0.06 9.09 -7.04
CA PHE A 153 0.78 8.00 -7.53
C PHE A 153 -0.05 6.98 -8.29
N THR A 154 0.62 6.17 -9.10
CA THR A 154 0.01 5.06 -9.83
C THR A 154 0.30 3.76 -9.10
N LEU A 155 -0.75 2.99 -8.80
CA LEU A 155 -0.61 1.69 -8.16
C LEU A 155 0.17 0.72 -9.06
N PRO A 156 1.00 -0.17 -8.49
CA PRO A 156 1.67 -1.23 -9.22
C PRO A 156 0.72 -2.01 -10.11
N GLU A 157 1.24 -2.48 -11.24
CA GLU A 157 0.51 -3.37 -12.12
C GLU A 157 0.13 -4.65 -11.38
N ALA A 158 -1.10 -5.10 -11.57
CA ALA A 158 -1.62 -6.35 -11.04
C ALA A 158 -2.44 -7.05 -12.12
N ALA A 159 -2.64 -8.36 -11.99
CA ALA A 159 -3.56 -9.07 -12.87
C ALA A 159 -4.96 -8.44 -12.82
N GLU A 160 -5.72 -8.55 -13.90
CA GLU A 160 -6.96 -7.80 -14.12
C GLU A 160 -8.04 -7.96 -13.04
N ILE A 161 -8.03 -9.11 -12.36
CA ILE A 161 -8.94 -9.48 -11.25
C ILE A 161 -8.30 -9.32 -9.87
N LYS A 162 -7.05 -8.83 -9.80
CA LYS A 162 -6.26 -8.70 -8.58
C LYS A 162 -6.06 -7.24 -8.21
N THR A 163 -5.80 -7.02 -6.94
CA THR A 163 -5.53 -5.67 -6.42
C THR A 163 -4.05 -5.44 -6.29
N SER A 164 -3.66 -4.17 -6.30
CA SER A 164 -2.25 -3.79 -6.29
C SER A 164 -1.51 -4.36 -5.08
N ASP A 165 -0.42 -5.09 -5.28
CA ASP A 165 0.47 -5.50 -4.18
C ASP A 165 1.38 -4.34 -3.79
N LEU A 166 0.89 -3.51 -2.87
CA LEU A 166 1.63 -2.38 -2.34
C LEU A 166 1.43 -2.35 -0.82
N ALA A 167 2.52 -2.56 -0.08
CA ALA A 167 2.54 -2.45 1.37
C ALA A 167 3.67 -1.50 1.83
N GLY A 168 3.36 -0.51 2.66
CA GLY A 168 4.35 0.44 3.17
C GLY A 168 3.72 1.74 3.66
N SER A 169 4.46 2.85 3.59
CA SER A 169 3.95 4.14 4.03
C SER A 169 4.34 5.30 3.11
N ILE A 170 3.50 6.32 3.13
CA ILE A 170 3.75 7.64 2.55
C ILE A 170 3.72 8.66 3.69
N SER A 171 4.74 9.53 3.73
CA SER A 171 4.77 10.68 4.62
C SER A 171 4.95 11.97 3.85
N VAL A 172 4.28 13.04 4.30
CA VAL A 172 4.52 14.40 3.82
C VAL A 172 5.25 15.21 4.88
N TYR A 173 6.22 16.03 4.48
CA TYR A 173 7.03 16.76 5.45
C TYR A 173 7.68 18.00 4.85
N ARG A 174 7.84 19.03 5.68
CA ARG A 174 8.66 20.22 5.41
C ARG A 174 10.09 20.00 5.91
N SER A 175 10.20 19.44 7.11
CA SER A 175 11.46 19.15 7.80
C SER A 175 11.57 17.68 8.14
N SER A 176 12.76 17.09 7.98
CA SER A 176 12.99 15.68 8.30
C SER A 176 12.76 15.35 9.77
N SER A 177 12.71 16.35 10.66
CA SER A 177 12.33 16.16 12.06
C SER A 177 10.91 15.61 12.22
N GLN A 178 10.00 15.93 11.29
CA GLN A 178 8.60 15.49 11.31
C GLN A 178 8.43 13.99 10.98
N LEU A 179 9.51 13.36 10.51
CA LEU A 179 9.53 11.93 10.18
C LEU A 179 10.05 11.07 11.33
N LYS A 180 10.50 11.69 12.43
CA LYS A 180 11.01 10.96 13.58
C LYS A 180 9.86 10.33 14.35
N ASP A 181 10.12 9.18 14.96
CA ASP A 181 9.11 8.44 15.72
C ASP A 181 8.62 9.18 16.97
N ASP A 182 9.41 10.13 17.48
CA ASP A 182 9.09 10.97 18.64
C ASP A 182 8.47 12.33 18.27
N TYR A 183 8.13 12.55 16.99
CA TYR A 183 7.46 13.77 16.57
C TYR A 183 5.98 13.72 16.95
N GLU A 184 5.54 14.74 17.70
CA GLU A 184 4.12 14.98 17.95
C GLU A 184 3.40 15.13 16.61
N ASP A 185 2.27 14.43 16.43
CA ASP A 185 1.43 14.42 15.23
C ASP A 185 2.02 13.73 13.98
N LYS A 186 3.00 12.83 14.13
CA LYS A 186 3.52 12.01 13.02
C LYS A 186 2.40 11.24 12.29
N GLU A 187 1.38 10.82 13.03
CA GLU A 187 0.18 10.15 12.55
C GLU A 187 -0.65 11.00 11.58
N LEU A 188 -0.56 12.33 11.64
CA LEU A 188 -1.31 13.23 10.76
C LEU A 188 -0.63 13.41 9.41
N VAL A 189 0.69 13.18 9.35
CA VAL A 189 1.51 13.36 8.13
C VAL A 189 1.93 12.05 7.49
N THR A 190 1.60 10.93 8.10
CA THR A 190 1.94 9.59 7.59
C THR A 190 0.67 8.80 7.38
N LEU A 191 0.57 8.15 6.23
CA LEU A 191 -0.42 7.13 5.95
C LEU A 191 0.30 5.85 5.59
N ASN A 192 -0.28 4.75 6.02
CA ASN A 192 0.24 3.45 5.69
C ASN A 192 -0.71 2.76 4.67
N PHE A 193 -0.18 1.93 3.76
CA PHE A 193 -0.94 1.20 2.72
C PHE A 193 -0.63 -0.29 2.78
N GLY A 194 -1.63 -1.19 2.75
CA GLY A 194 -1.43 -2.64 2.94
C GLY A 194 -2.36 -3.39 3.92
N SER A 195 -3.36 -2.73 4.53
CA SER A 195 -4.68 -3.25 5.01
C SER A 195 -5.12 -2.97 6.48
N GLU A 196 -6.27 -3.55 6.85
CA GLU A 196 -7.47 -2.96 7.49
C GLU A 196 -7.43 -2.87 9.03
N TYR A 197 -6.39 -3.41 9.69
CA TYR A 197 -6.28 -3.42 11.16
C TYR A 197 -4.87 -3.09 11.70
N GLY A 198 -4.02 -2.50 10.86
CA GLY A 198 -2.66 -2.16 11.22
C GLY A 198 -1.66 -3.03 10.49
N TYR A 199 -0.74 -2.35 9.83
CA TYR A 199 0.54 -2.85 9.34
C TYR A 199 1.17 -3.80 10.34
N LYS A 200 0.92 -5.10 10.16
CA LYS A 200 1.61 -6.13 10.91
C LYS A 200 2.51 -6.89 9.95
N GLU A 201 3.72 -6.36 9.84
CA GLU A 201 4.85 -7.14 9.38
C GLU A 201 5.19 -8.17 10.47
N GLU A 202 5.10 -9.44 10.12
CA GLU A 202 5.49 -10.54 10.98
C GLU A 202 6.72 -11.23 10.41
N LYS A 203 7.70 -11.54 11.26
CA LYS A 203 8.76 -12.46 10.85
C LYS A 203 8.14 -13.84 10.66
N TYR A 204 8.54 -14.57 9.63
CA TYR A 204 8.07 -15.94 9.38
C TYR A 204 8.06 -16.81 10.65
N ASN A 205 9.18 -16.84 11.39
CA ASN A 205 9.32 -17.62 12.63
C ASN A 205 8.44 -17.14 13.81
N ALA A 206 7.75 -16.02 13.66
CA ALA A 206 6.83 -15.46 14.65
C ALA A 206 5.36 -15.52 14.20
N VAL A 207 5.08 -16.03 12.99
CA VAL A 207 3.71 -16.25 12.52
C VAL A 207 3.09 -17.35 13.37
N VAL A 208 2.03 -16.99 14.08
CA VAL A 208 1.29 -17.92 14.95
C VAL A 208 -0.05 -18.34 14.36
N ASP A 209 -0.59 -17.53 13.45
CA ASP A 209 -1.93 -17.68 12.87
C ASP A 209 -1.87 -17.27 11.40
N TRP A 210 -1.77 -18.26 10.52
CA TRP A 210 -1.68 -18.05 9.08
C TRP A 210 -3.00 -17.53 8.48
N ASP A 211 -4.13 -17.68 9.16
CA ASP A 211 -5.43 -17.16 8.69
C ASP A 211 -5.49 -15.63 8.76
N LYS A 212 -4.60 -15.00 9.56
CA LYS A 212 -4.55 -13.54 9.75
C LYS A 212 -3.26 -12.92 9.23
N VAL A 213 -2.46 -13.68 8.50
CA VAL A 213 -1.17 -13.21 8.02
C VAL A 213 -1.36 -12.19 6.90
N GLU A 214 -0.53 -11.16 6.91
CA GLU A 214 -0.49 -10.16 5.83
C GLU A 214 0.92 -10.11 5.24
N VAL A 215 1.80 -9.26 5.78
CA VAL A 215 3.18 -9.15 5.29
C VAL A 215 4.09 -10.04 6.14
N VAL A 216 4.71 -11.02 5.49
CA VAL A 216 5.70 -11.91 6.12
C VAL A 216 7.10 -11.52 5.70
N ASP A 217 7.98 -11.32 6.69
CA ASP A 217 9.42 -11.16 6.50
C ASP A 217 10.15 -12.50 6.64
N PHE A 218 10.66 -12.99 5.51
CA PHE A 218 11.47 -14.20 5.41
C PHE A 218 12.96 -13.97 5.69
N LYS A 219 13.36 -12.75 6.07
CA LYS A 219 14.76 -12.42 6.33
C LYS A 219 15.38 -13.33 7.41
N GLY A 220 16.40 -14.06 6.99
CA GLY A 220 17.16 -14.97 7.86
C GLY A 220 16.52 -16.35 8.03
N VAL A 221 15.54 -16.69 7.20
CA VAL A 221 15.02 -18.05 7.03
C VAL A 221 15.69 -18.67 5.82
N ASP A 222 16.29 -19.84 6.01
CA ASP A 222 17.02 -20.56 4.98
C ASP A 222 16.52 -22.01 4.95
N GLY A 223 16.31 -22.54 3.75
CA GLY A 223 15.82 -23.88 3.52
C GLY A 223 14.37 -23.95 3.04
N GLU A 224 13.88 -25.18 2.96
CA GLU A 224 12.52 -25.53 2.57
C GLU A 224 11.58 -25.37 3.76
N GLU A 225 10.49 -24.64 3.54
CA GLU A 225 9.49 -24.28 4.53
C GLU A 225 8.10 -24.60 3.99
N THR A 226 7.20 -25.00 4.89
CA THR A 226 5.79 -25.31 4.56
C THR A 226 4.90 -24.21 5.08
N LEU A 227 4.21 -23.52 4.17
CA LEU A 227 3.24 -22.48 4.47
C LEU A 227 1.83 -23.07 4.37
N VAL A 228 1.02 -22.91 5.42
CA VAL A 228 -0.31 -23.53 5.54
C VAL A 228 -1.39 -22.45 5.48
N PHE A 229 -2.37 -22.60 4.60
CA PHE A 229 -3.44 -21.65 4.33
C PHE A 229 -4.78 -22.39 4.25
N GLY A 230 -5.41 -22.71 5.38
CA GLY A 230 -6.59 -23.57 5.41
C GLY A 230 -6.27 -24.97 4.87
N ASP A 231 -7.05 -25.43 3.88
CA ASP A 231 -6.87 -26.75 3.22
C ASP A 231 -5.82 -26.73 2.09
N PHE A 232 -4.89 -25.78 2.14
CA PHE A 232 -3.85 -25.57 1.14
C PHE A 232 -2.49 -25.47 1.83
N GLU A 233 -1.51 -26.23 1.36
CA GLU A 233 -0.11 -26.13 1.79
C GLU A 233 0.80 -25.79 0.60
N PHE A 234 1.84 -24.99 0.88
CA PHE A 234 2.87 -24.65 -0.09
C PHE A 234 4.26 -24.89 0.51
N GLU A 235 4.97 -25.86 -0.05
CA GLU A 235 6.33 -26.21 0.33
C GLU A 235 7.31 -25.52 -0.62
N VAL A 236 8.16 -24.64 -0.10
CA VAL A 236 9.07 -23.85 -0.93
C VAL A 236 10.36 -23.52 -0.19
N ASP A 237 11.47 -23.50 -0.91
CA ASP A 237 12.73 -22.98 -0.39
C ASP A 237 12.67 -21.44 -0.33
N VAL A 238 12.67 -20.88 0.88
CA VAL A 238 12.57 -19.44 1.14
C VAL A 238 13.92 -18.76 1.34
N THR A 239 15.03 -19.46 1.07
CA THR A 239 16.37 -18.89 1.21
C THR A 239 16.51 -17.64 0.34
N GLY A 240 16.81 -16.51 0.97
CA GLY A 240 16.95 -15.22 0.29
C GLY A 240 15.62 -14.62 -0.19
N GLN A 241 14.48 -15.14 0.26
CA GLN A 241 13.17 -14.56 0.00
C GLN A 241 13.04 -13.22 0.72
N GLY A 242 12.50 -12.22 0.00
CA GLY A 242 12.17 -10.92 0.57
C GLY A 242 10.85 -10.95 1.33
N LYS A 243 10.32 -9.77 1.65
CA LYS A 243 8.98 -9.66 2.24
C LYS A 243 7.92 -10.00 1.19
N LEU A 244 6.87 -10.72 1.59
CA LEU A 244 5.73 -11.03 0.73
C LEU A 244 4.43 -10.67 1.43
N ASN A 245 3.46 -10.21 0.65
CA ASN A 245 2.08 -10.13 1.10
C ASN A 245 1.38 -11.48 0.86
N LEU A 246 1.17 -12.21 1.94
CA LEU A 246 0.54 -13.53 1.96
C LEU A 246 -0.92 -13.45 2.44
N LYS A 247 -1.53 -12.26 2.40
CA LYS A 247 -2.96 -12.12 2.68
C LYS A 247 -3.77 -12.98 1.72
N TRP A 248 -4.59 -13.83 2.29
CA TRP A 248 -5.44 -14.77 1.58
C TRP A 248 -6.82 -14.82 2.23
N ASN A 249 -7.80 -15.34 1.49
CA ASN A 249 -9.16 -15.59 1.98
C ASN A 249 -9.85 -16.68 1.15
N GLN A 250 -11.08 -17.01 1.56
CA GLN A 250 -11.99 -17.90 0.84
C GLN A 250 -13.26 -17.14 0.38
N ASP A 251 -13.11 -15.85 0.08
CA ASP A 251 -14.24 -14.98 -0.25
C ASP A 251 -14.94 -15.45 -1.52
N PHE A 252 -16.27 -15.40 -1.50
CA PHE A 252 -17.09 -15.85 -2.63
C PHE A 252 -17.06 -14.86 -3.78
N ASN A 253 -16.56 -15.28 -4.95
CA ASN A 253 -16.61 -14.48 -6.17
C ASN A 253 -17.94 -14.70 -6.91
N LYS A 254 -18.91 -13.79 -6.72
CA LYS A 254 -20.24 -13.86 -7.34
C LYS A 254 -20.20 -13.86 -8.87
N GLU A 255 -19.33 -13.07 -9.48
CA GLU A 255 -19.25 -12.95 -10.94
C GLU A 255 -18.74 -14.25 -11.57
N PHE A 256 -17.73 -14.86 -10.96
CA PHE A 256 -17.20 -16.14 -11.40
C PHE A 256 -18.19 -17.28 -11.16
N ALA A 257 -18.76 -17.36 -9.96
CA ALA A 257 -19.71 -18.41 -9.61
C ALA A 257 -20.97 -18.38 -10.50
N ALA A 258 -21.40 -17.19 -10.95
CA ALA A 258 -22.53 -17.07 -11.87
C ALA A 258 -22.28 -17.70 -13.26
N MET A 259 -21.02 -17.87 -13.67
CA MET A 259 -20.68 -18.57 -14.92
C MET A 259 -20.89 -20.10 -14.81
N TYR A 260 -20.99 -20.61 -13.58
CA TYR A 260 -21.01 -22.02 -13.22
C TYR A 260 -22.10 -22.29 -12.17
N ASP A 261 -23.30 -21.76 -12.38
CA ASP A 261 -24.44 -21.83 -11.44
C ASP A 261 -24.90 -23.27 -11.10
N TYR A 262 -24.43 -24.25 -11.86
CA TYR A 262 -24.65 -25.68 -11.66
C TYR A 262 -23.63 -26.34 -10.72
N ALA A 263 -22.57 -25.63 -10.30
CA ALA A 263 -21.50 -26.15 -9.45
C ALA A 263 -21.51 -25.46 -8.08
N ASN A 264 -21.21 -26.22 -7.03
CA ASN A 264 -20.83 -25.64 -5.75
C ASN A 264 -19.32 -25.35 -5.81
N ILE A 265 -18.93 -24.09 -5.64
CA ILE A 265 -17.55 -23.64 -5.83
C ILE A 265 -17.04 -23.02 -4.54
N ASP A 266 -15.99 -23.62 -4.00
CA ASP A 266 -15.18 -23.05 -2.94
C ASP A 266 -13.98 -22.31 -3.54
N PHE A 267 -13.56 -21.23 -2.90
CA PHE A 267 -12.48 -20.38 -3.38
C PHE A 267 -11.31 -20.40 -2.40
N VAL A 268 -10.10 -20.40 -2.94
CA VAL A 268 -8.87 -20.04 -2.22
C VAL A 268 -8.24 -18.90 -3.01
N ASN A 269 -8.12 -17.73 -2.39
CA ASN A 269 -7.72 -16.51 -3.07
C ASN A 269 -6.59 -15.80 -2.33
N PHE A 270 -5.41 -15.75 -2.96
CA PHE A 270 -4.36 -14.81 -2.57
C PHE A 270 -4.65 -13.43 -3.16
N VAL A 271 -4.79 -12.42 -2.29
CA VAL A 271 -5.26 -11.08 -2.66
C VAL A 271 -4.25 -10.36 -3.55
N LYS A 272 -2.94 -10.59 -3.32
CA LYS A 272 -1.85 -9.77 -3.84
C LYS A 272 -0.86 -10.47 -4.77
N THR A 273 -1.22 -11.65 -5.31
CA THR A 273 -0.38 -12.40 -6.28
C THR A 273 1.09 -12.54 -5.83
N PRO A 274 1.35 -13.07 -4.62
CA PRO A 274 2.70 -13.19 -4.11
C PRO A 274 3.58 -14.02 -5.05
N SER A 275 4.82 -13.58 -5.26
CA SER A 275 5.80 -14.30 -6.08
C SER A 275 7.00 -14.71 -5.24
N PHE A 276 7.20 -16.02 -5.13
CA PHE A 276 8.39 -16.58 -4.51
C PHE A 276 9.57 -16.55 -5.49
N ASN A 277 10.79 -16.46 -4.96
CA ASN A 277 12.02 -16.45 -5.74
C ASN A 277 12.41 -17.83 -6.30
N LYS A 278 11.75 -18.89 -5.82
CA LYS A 278 11.93 -20.30 -6.21
C LYS A 278 10.57 -20.95 -6.40
N ASN A 279 10.52 -22.00 -7.23
CA ASN A 279 9.32 -22.80 -7.41
C ASN A 279 9.20 -23.80 -6.27
N GLY A 280 8.02 -23.87 -5.66
CA GLY A 280 7.67 -24.83 -4.61
C GLY A 280 6.75 -25.95 -5.12
N VAL A 281 6.17 -26.71 -4.20
CA VAL A 281 5.12 -27.68 -4.44
C VAL A 281 3.88 -27.25 -3.68
N VAL A 282 2.76 -27.21 -4.37
CA VAL A 282 1.45 -26.94 -3.78
C VAL A 282 0.76 -28.26 -3.48
N TYR A 283 0.11 -28.34 -2.33
CA TYR A 283 -0.78 -29.42 -1.92
C TYR A 283 -2.16 -28.82 -1.61
N ILE A 284 -3.20 -29.33 -2.27
CA ILE A 284 -4.59 -28.92 -2.07
C ILE A 284 -5.36 -30.13 -1.52
N TYR A 285 -5.77 -30.02 -0.26
CA TYR A 285 -6.51 -31.07 0.43
C TYR A 285 -7.99 -30.97 0.04
N ALA A 286 -8.41 -31.90 -0.81
CA ALA A 286 -9.78 -32.03 -1.29
C ALA A 286 -10.04 -33.49 -1.66
N ASP A 287 -11.30 -33.86 -1.86
CA ASP A 287 -11.64 -35.23 -2.30
C ASP A 287 -10.98 -35.58 -3.66
N GLU A 288 -10.68 -36.86 -3.87
CA GLU A 288 -10.06 -37.35 -5.12
C GLU A 288 -10.94 -37.07 -6.36
N ASP A 289 -12.26 -36.96 -6.19
CA ASP A 289 -13.20 -36.62 -7.27
C ASP A 289 -13.49 -35.11 -7.39
N ALA A 290 -12.81 -34.27 -6.60
CA ALA A 290 -12.89 -32.83 -6.71
C ALA A 290 -12.21 -32.32 -7.99
N TYR A 291 -12.75 -31.24 -8.55
CA TYR A 291 -12.18 -30.58 -9.71
C TYR A 291 -11.53 -29.26 -9.30
N ILE A 292 -10.23 -29.12 -9.56
CA ILE A 292 -9.46 -27.94 -9.15
C ILE A 292 -9.02 -27.16 -10.40
N TYR A 293 -9.33 -25.86 -10.39
CA TYR A 293 -9.07 -24.96 -11.51
C TYR A 293 -8.47 -23.63 -11.05
N GLU A 294 -7.68 -23.02 -11.93
CA GLU A 294 -7.29 -21.62 -11.83
C GLU A 294 -8.46 -20.73 -12.23
N VAL A 295 -8.82 -19.78 -11.36
CA VAL A 295 -9.84 -18.76 -11.63
C VAL A 295 -9.24 -17.66 -12.51
N THR A 296 -9.80 -17.46 -13.71
CA THR A 296 -9.39 -16.40 -14.64
C THR A 296 -10.57 -15.52 -15.04
N ALA A 297 -10.29 -14.37 -15.68
CA ALA A 297 -11.33 -13.48 -16.20
C ALA A 297 -12.22 -14.16 -17.27
N ASP A 298 -11.68 -15.13 -18.00
CA ASP A 298 -12.38 -15.88 -19.05
C ASP A 298 -13.05 -17.17 -18.55
N GLY A 299 -12.97 -17.45 -17.24
CA GLY A 299 -13.51 -18.66 -16.62
C GLY A 299 -12.45 -19.57 -16.00
N ALA A 300 -12.86 -20.79 -15.68
CA ALA A 300 -12.02 -21.83 -15.10
C ALA A 300 -10.98 -22.34 -16.09
N LYS A 301 -9.72 -22.41 -15.66
CA LYS A 301 -8.58 -22.87 -16.46
C LYS A 301 -7.88 -24.03 -15.77
N GLU A 302 -7.54 -25.07 -16.54
CA GLU A 302 -6.82 -26.22 -16.02
C GLU A 302 -5.42 -25.85 -15.50
N ILE A 303 -5.10 -26.35 -14.31
CA ILE A 303 -3.79 -26.20 -13.70
C ILE A 303 -2.83 -27.22 -14.32
N LYS A 304 -1.75 -26.74 -14.93
CA LYS A 304 -0.77 -27.61 -15.59
C LYS A 304 -0.01 -28.42 -14.55
N GLY A 305 0.06 -29.73 -14.75
CA GLY A 305 0.82 -30.63 -13.88
C GLY A 305 0.10 -31.02 -12.59
N LEU A 306 -1.17 -30.59 -12.42
CA LEU A 306 -2.03 -31.02 -11.33
C LEU A 306 -2.26 -32.54 -11.40
N LYS A 307 -2.03 -33.22 -10.27
CA LYS A 307 -2.22 -34.66 -10.13
C LYS A 307 -2.63 -35.01 -8.70
N TRP A 308 -3.39 -36.09 -8.54
CA TRP A 308 -3.64 -36.67 -7.23
C TRP A 308 -2.35 -37.32 -6.69
N ASP A 309 -2.05 -37.07 -5.42
CA ASP A 309 -0.96 -37.71 -4.68
C ASP A 309 -1.55 -38.56 -3.55
N GLU A 310 -1.50 -39.89 -3.72
CA GLU A 310 -2.07 -40.85 -2.77
C GLU A 310 -1.37 -40.84 -1.41
N ASP A 311 -0.08 -40.50 -1.36
CA ASP A 311 0.69 -40.52 -0.11
C ASP A 311 0.32 -39.32 0.79
N TYR A 312 -0.07 -38.21 0.17
CA TYR A 312 -0.48 -36.98 0.84
C TYR A 312 -2.00 -36.79 0.91
N GLU A 313 -2.77 -37.66 0.24
CA GLU A 313 -4.23 -37.53 0.06
C GLU A 313 -4.62 -36.12 -0.42
N ALA A 314 -3.88 -35.60 -1.40
CA ALA A 314 -4.01 -34.22 -1.87
C ALA A 314 -3.74 -34.09 -3.37
N TRP A 315 -4.28 -33.03 -3.97
CA TRP A 315 -3.92 -32.63 -5.33
C TRP A 315 -2.66 -31.77 -5.34
N THR A 316 -1.69 -32.13 -6.17
CA THR A 316 -0.36 -31.52 -6.17
C THR A 316 0.06 -30.97 -7.53
N PHE A 317 0.79 -29.86 -7.51
CA PHE A 317 1.46 -29.28 -8.68
C PHE A 317 2.67 -28.42 -8.27
N LYS A 318 3.45 -27.99 -9.27
CA LYS A 318 4.68 -27.19 -9.11
C LYS A 318 4.63 -25.91 -9.94
#